data_AF-A0A939DHG8-F1
#
_entry.id   AF-A0A939DHG8-F1
#
_cell.length_a   1.000
_cell.length_b   1.000
_cell.length_c   1.000
_cell.angle_alpha   90.00
_cell.angle_beta   90.00
_cell.angle_gamma   90.00
#
_symmetry.space_group_name_H-M   'P 1'
#
loop_
_entity.id
_entity.type
_entity.pdbx_description
1 polymer ?
#
loop_
_entity_poly.entity_id
_entity_poly.type
_entity_poly.pdbx_seq_one_letter_code
_entity_poly.pdbx_strand_id
1 'polypeptide(L)' 'MIGYVTLGTNDMERAKYFYTTLLAPLGASVLMDMGRFAAIGNTPGAPMLSICTPWDGEPSTVGNGTMVAIPHGG' A
#
# COMPACT_ATOMS: atom_id res chain seq x y z
N MET A 1 -4.47 17.20 2.01
CA MET A 1 -3.29 16.31 1.95
C MET A 1 -3.80 14.88 2.02
N ILE A 2 -3.42 14.00 1.10
CA ILE A 2 -3.87 12.59 1.10
C ILE A 2 -3.16 11.88 2.25
N GLY A 3 -3.92 11.27 3.16
CA GLY A 3 -3.36 10.46 4.25
C GLY A 3 -2.77 9.14 3.75
N TYR A 4 -3.43 8.50 2.78
CA TYR A 4 -2.97 7.30 2.09
C TYR A 4 -3.79 7.04 0.82
N VAL A 5 -3.26 6.20 -0.07
CA VAL A 5 -4.02 5.55 -1.15
C VAL A 5 -4.09 4.06 -0.88
N THR A 6 -5.22 3.43 -1.17
CA THR A 6 -5.42 1.99 -0.96
C THR A 6 -5.50 1.26 -2.29
N LEU A 7 -4.69 0.20 -2.43
CA LEU A 7 -4.78 -0.75 -3.54
C LEU A 7 -5.27 -2.11 -3.04
N GLY A 8 -6.21 -2.70 -3.76
CA GLY A 8 -6.68 -4.05 -3.44
C GLY A 8 -5.63 -5.12 -3.76
N THR A 9 -5.61 -6.21 -3.00
CA THR A 9 -4.83 -7.42 -3.30
C THR A 9 -5.64 -8.68 -3.07
N ASN A 10 -5.32 -9.73 -3.84
CA ASN A 10 -5.81 -11.09 -3.63
C ASN A 10 -4.87 -11.94 -2.74
N ASP A 11 -3.70 -11.41 -2.41
CA ASP A 11 -2.68 -12.06 -1.58
C ASP A 11 -1.97 -11.00 -0.73
N MET A 12 -2.26 -10.98 0.57
CA MET A 12 -1.72 -9.97 1.50
C MET A 12 -0.23 -10.14 1.75
N GLU A 13 0.26 -11.37 1.91
CA GLU A 13 1.68 -11.60 2.22
C GLU A 13 2.55 -11.27 1.01
N ARG A 14 2.12 -11.68 -0.19
CA ARG A 14 2.82 -11.33 -1.42
C ARG A 14 2.83 -9.83 -1.67
N ALA A 15 1.71 -9.14 -1.43
CA ALA A 15 1.63 -7.69 -1.62
C ALA A 15 2.50 -6.94 -0.60
N LYS A 16 2.48 -7.32 0.68
CA LYS A 16 3.37 -6.75 1.70
C LYS A 16 4.83 -6.90 1.29
N TYR A 17 5.24 -8.11 0.90
CA TYR A 17 6.60 -8.37 0.46
C TYR A 17 7.00 -7.52 -0.76
N PHE A 18 6.14 -7.47 -1.77
CA PHE A 18 6.39 -6.70 -2.99
C PHE A 18 6.58 -5.21 -2.69
N TYR A 19 5.62 -4.59 -2.02
CA TYR A 19 5.63 -3.13 -1.82
C TYR A 19 6.69 -2.68 -0.81
N THR A 20 6.96 -3.48 0.24
CA THR A 20 8.06 -3.17 1.16
C THR A 20 9.41 -3.28 0.47
N THR A 21 9.61 -4.29 -0.38
CA THR A 21 10.84 -4.45 -1.16
C THR A 21 11.00 -3.32 -2.18
N LEU A 22 9.93 -2.99 -2.91
CA LEU A 22 9.94 -1.91 -3.91
C LEU A 22 10.26 -0.54 -3.30
N LEU A 23 9.75 -0.27 -2.10
CA LEU A 23 9.86 1.03 -1.43
C LEU A 23 10.95 1.06 -0.35
N ALA A 24 11.68 -0.03 -0.13
CA ALA A 24 12.80 -0.10 0.80
C ALA A 24 13.86 0.99 0.55
N PRO A 25 14.24 1.35 -0.69
CA PRO A 25 15.17 2.45 -0.95
C PRO A 25 14.67 3.82 -0.47
N LEU A 26 13.35 3.99 -0.29
CA LEU A 26 12.72 5.20 0.25
C LEU A 26 12.55 5.14 1.78
N GLY A 27 13.12 4.11 2.44
CA GLY A 27 12.98 3.87 3.87
C GLY A 27 11.61 3.38 4.29
N ALA A 28 10.76 2.93 3.35
CA ALA A 28 9.42 2.48 3.68
C ALA A 28 9.42 1.07 4.28
N SER A 29 8.53 0.85 5.23
CA SER A 29 8.27 -0.43 5.88
C SER A 29 6.77 -0.56 6.20
N VAL A 30 6.35 -1.71 6.72
CA VAL A 30 4.98 -1.85 7.24
C VAL A 30 4.87 -1.06 8.54
N LEU A 31 4.07 0.01 8.53
CA LEU A 31 3.82 0.84 9.70
C LEU A 31 2.60 0.39 10.49
N MET A 32 1.66 -0.30 9.82
CA MET A 32 0.48 -0.89 10.44
C MET A 32 0.07 -2.16 9.68
N ASP A 33 -0.28 -3.22 10.42
CA ASP A 33 -0.84 -4.45 9.87
C ASP A 33 -2.04 -4.88 10.71
N MET A 34 -3.18 -5.06 10.06
CA MET A 34 -4.45 -5.50 10.65
C MET A 34 -4.98 -6.77 9.95
N GLY A 35 -4.10 -7.53 9.30
CA GLY A 35 -4.42 -8.75 8.56
C GLY A 35 -5.07 -8.48 7.20
N ARG A 36 -6.26 -7.88 7.18
CA ARG A 36 -6.97 -7.50 5.93
C ARG A 36 -6.49 -6.19 5.32
N PHE A 37 -5.68 -5.45 6.05
CA PHE A 37 -5.21 -4.11 5.70
C PHE A 37 -3.79 -3.94 6.23
N ALA A 38 -2.90 -3.38 5.41
CA ALA A 38 -1.58 -2.95 5.85
C ALA A 38 -1.24 -1.59 5.26
N ALA A 39 -0.60 -0.73 6.04
CA ALA A 39 -0.08 0.57 5.59
C ALA A 39 1.44 0.52 5.50
N ILE A 40 1.97 0.96 4.36
CA ILE A 40 3.39 0.98 4.02
C ILE A 40 3.83 2.42 3.83
N GLY A 41 4.87 2.82 4.57
CA GLY A 41 5.38 4.18 4.55
C GLY A 41 6.69 4.31 5.32
N ASN A 42 7.29 5.49 5.28
CA ASN A 42 8.55 5.80 5.97
C ASN A 42 8.30 6.47 7.34
N THR A 43 7.43 7.48 7.39
CA THR A 43 7.24 8.29 8.61
C THR A 43 5.75 8.43 8.97
N PRO A 44 5.38 8.33 10.26
CA PRO A 44 4.03 8.66 10.72
C PRO A 44 3.64 10.08 10.29
N GLY A 45 2.48 10.22 9.62
CA GLY A 45 1.95 11.52 9.16
C GLY A 45 2.32 11.92 7.73
N ALA A 46 3.22 11.19 7.07
CA ALA A 46 3.42 11.30 5.62
C ALA A 46 2.37 10.48 4.85
N PRO A 47 2.09 10.80 3.56
CA PRO A 47 1.23 9.96 2.72
C PRO A 47 1.77 8.53 2.62
N MET A 48 0.89 7.55 2.80
CA MET A 48 1.24 6.12 2.76
C MET A 48 0.60 5.39 1.58
N LEU A 49 1.20 4.27 1.20
CA LEU A 49 0.56 3.26 0.35
C LEU A 49 -0.05 2.20 1.25
N SER A 50 -1.35 2.00 1.15
CA SER A 50 -2.06 0.94 1.86
C SER A 50 -2.45 -0.17 0.89
N ILE A 51 -2.44 -1.40 1.40
CA ILE A 51 -2.96 -2.57 0.70
C ILE A 51 -4.04 -3.24 1.53
N CYS A 52 -5.07 -3.78 0.88
CA CYS A 52 -6.12 -4.52 1.57
C CYS A 52 -6.73 -5.63 0.73
N THR A 53 -7.29 -6.64 1.39
CA THR A 53 -8.28 -7.51 0.74
C THR A 53 -9.61 -6.75 0.60
N PRO A 54 -10.35 -6.90 -0.51
CA PRO A 54 -11.64 -6.23 -0.68
C PRO A 54 -12.62 -6.57 0.45
N TRP A 55 -13.36 -5.56 0.90
CA TRP A 55 -14.31 -5.71 2.02
C TRP A 55 -15.55 -6.52 1.64
N ASP A 56 -15.96 -6.45 0.38
CA ASP A 56 -17.09 -7.21 -0.17
C ASP A 56 -16.78 -8.69 -0.39
N GLY A 57 -15.51 -9.10 -0.23
CA GLY A 57 -15.06 -10.47 -0.39
C GLY A 57 -14.88 -10.91 -1.85
N GLU A 58 -15.15 -10.02 -2.81
CA GLU A 58 -14.93 -10.29 -4.22
C GLU A 58 -13.43 -10.22 -4.56
N PRO A 59 -12.99 -10.86 -5.66
CA PRO A 59 -11.61 -10.75 -6.09
C PRO A 59 -11.22 -9.30 -6.37
N SER A 60 -10.08 -8.88 -5.83
CA SER A 60 -9.48 -7.59 -6.14
C SER A 60 -9.18 -7.51 -7.64
N THR A 61 -9.56 -6.39 -8.24
CA THR A 61 -9.30 -6.05 -9.64
C THR A 61 -8.48 -4.77 -9.75
N VAL A 62 -7.91 -4.53 -10.94
CA VAL A 62 -7.26 -3.26 -11.26
C VAL A 62 -8.30 -2.25 -11.75
N GLY A 63 -8.19 -1.00 -11.29
CA GLY A 63 -8.98 0.10 -11.84
C GLY A 63 -8.40 0.56 -13.18
N ASN A 64 -9.24 0.66 -14.22
CA ASN A 64 -8.80 1.17 -15.50
C ASN A 64 -8.38 2.65 -15.39
N GLY A 65 -7.12 2.95 -15.72
CA GLY A 65 -6.54 4.30 -15.59
C GLY A 65 -6.05 4.67 -14.19
N THR A 66 -6.11 3.76 -13.21
CA THR A 66 -5.57 4.00 -11.87
C THR A 66 -4.04 4.13 -11.91
N MET A 67 -3.53 5.22 -11.36
CA MET A 67 -2.09 5.48 -11.21
C MET A 67 -1.81 6.02 -9.81
N VAL A 68 -0.81 5.45 -9.16
CA VAL A 68 -0.30 5.93 -7.87
C VAL A 68 1.10 6.45 -8.07
N ALA A 69 1.29 7.75 -7.85
CA ALA A 69 2.59 8.39 -7.85
C ALA A 69 3.14 8.42 -6.42
N ILE A 70 4.38 7.97 -6.25
CA ILE A 70 5.08 7.99 -4.97
C ILE A 70 6.18 9.05 -5.04
N PRO A 71 6.17 10.06 -4.16
CA PRO A 71 7.20 11.11 -4.17
C PRO A 71 8.56 10.52 -3.78
N HIS A 72 9.61 10.85 -4.52
CA HIS A 72 10.96 10.34 -4.28
C HIS A 72 11.85 11.27 -3.41
N GLY A 73 11.25 12.01 -2.47
CA GLY A 73 12.01 12.83 -1.50
C GLY A 73 12.92 13.91 -2.12
N GLY A 74 12.41 14.62 -3.12
CA GLY A 74 13.04 15.86 -3.63
C GLY A 74 12.69 17.07 -2.78
#